data_AF-N9XUY6-F1
#
_entry.id   AF-N9XUY6-F1
#
_cell.length_a   1.000
_cell.length_b   1.000
_cell.length_c   1.000
_cell.angle_alpha   90.00
_cell.angle_beta   90.00
_cell.angle_gamma   90.00
#
_symmetry.space_group_name_H-M   'P 1'
#
loop_
_entity.id
_entity.type
_entity.pdbx_description
1 polymer ?
#
loop_
_entity_poly.entity_id
_entity_poly.type
_entity_poly.pdbx_seq_one_letter_code
_entity_poly.pdbx_strand_id
1 'polypeptide(L)'
;MSKTYKMPILLGIYNNGIMKGEIDENDIYISMKEFYSKASNKIDIIDSKNNKEIEWNRDRYIKKAKEMPIKYLIKSGEEFFEYEKGVFKIKEPYKNLIKDNLFKDNFIDSIEMRVLEYYKNRGLKNIE
;
A
#
# COMPACT_ATOMS: atom_id res chain seq x y z
N MET A 1 10.07 -0.76 11.64
CA MET A 1 10.14 -0.92 10.16
C MET A 1 10.78 0.34 9.58
N SER A 2 11.68 0.21 8.60
CA SER A 2 12.38 1.37 8.03
C SER A 2 11.69 2.01 6.81
N LYS A 3 10.59 1.42 6.31
CA LYS A 3 9.88 1.85 5.09
C LYS A 3 8.38 1.54 5.17
N THR A 4 7.54 2.30 4.45
CA THR A 4 6.06 2.16 4.44
C THR A 4 5.51 1.48 3.18
N TYR A 5 6.37 0.86 2.38
CA TYR A 5 6.01 0.34 1.05
C TYR A 5 4.82 -0.63 1.02
N LYS A 6 4.41 -1.30 2.11
CA LYS A 6 3.23 -2.19 2.11
C LYS A 6 1.90 -1.43 2.13
N MET A 7 1.90 -0.24 2.73
CA MET A 7 0.70 0.56 2.99
C MET A 7 -0.13 0.90 1.74
N PRO A 8 0.44 1.30 0.58
CA PRO A 8 -0.38 1.61 -0.59
C PRO A 8 -1.28 0.45 -1.06
N ILE A 9 -0.81 -0.80 -0.95
CA ILE A 9 -1.62 -1.96 -1.37
C ILE A 9 -2.70 -2.27 -0.33
N LEU A 10 -2.38 -2.17 0.96
CA LEU A 10 -3.37 -2.35 2.02
C LEU A 10 -4.45 -1.25 1.98
N LEU A 11 -4.08 -0.01 1.68
CA LEU A 11 -5.03 1.08 1.43
C LEU A 11 -5.87 0.84 0.18
N GLY A 12 -5.30 0.25 -0.87
CA GLY A 12 -6.05 -0.20 -2.04
C GLY A 12 -7.11 -1.25 -1.70
N ILE A 13 -6.80 -2.19 -0.79
CA ILE A 13 -7.78 -3.13 -0.23
C ILE A 13 -8.83 -2.38 0.61
N TYR A 14 -8.43 -1.42 1.44
CA TYR A 14 -9.36 -0.65 2.27
C TYR A 14 -10.35 0.16 1.44
N ASN A 15 -9.89 0.74 0.33
CA ASN A 15 -10.68 1.44 -0.68
C ASN A 15 -11.70 2.41 -0.05
N ASN A 16 -11.20 3.37 0.73
CA ASN A 16 -11.98 4.42 1.40
C ASN A 16 -13.16 3.87 2.22
N GLY A 17 -12.95 2.76 2.93
CA GLY A 17 -13.94 2.11 3.79
C GLY A 17 -14.81 1.07 3.07
N ILE A 18 -14.79 1.05 1.74
CA ILE A 18 -15.48 0.02 0.93
C ILE A 18 -14.47 -1.08 0.60
N MET A 19 -14.16 -1.91 1.61
CA MET A 19 -13.10 -2.91 1.47
C MET A 19 -13.32 -3.84 0.28
N LYS A 20 -12.25 -4.03 -0.50
CA LYS A 20 -12.18 -4.96 -1.62
C LYS A 20 -11.37 -6.18 -1.21
N GLY A 21 -11.94 -7.37 -1.41
CA GLY A 21 -11.22 -8.63 -1.17
C GLY A 21 -10.17 -8.94 -2.24
N GLU A 22 -10.22 -8.22 -3.37
CA GLU A 22 -9.30 -8.30 -4.48
C GLU A 22 -9.18 -6.94 -5.16
N ILE A 23 -7.97 -6.60 -5.61
CA ILE A 23 -7.68 -5.37 -6.33
C ILE A 23 -6.88 -5.71 -7.60
N ASP A 24 -7.24 -5.06 -8.70
CA ASP A 24 -6.58 -5.24 -9.99
C ASP A 24 -5.44 -4.22 -10.20
N GLU A 25 -4.81 -4.24 -11.37
CA GLU A 25 -3.73 -3.31 -11.68
C GLU A 25 -4.17 -1.83 -11.72
N ASN A 26 -5.45 -1.53 -11.99
CA ASN A 26 -5.96 -0.16 -11.95
C ASN A 26 -6.09 0.33 -10.52
N ASP A 27 -6.66 -0.50 -9.64
CA ASP A 27 -6.75 -0.22 -8.21
C ASP A 27 -5.36 -0.05 -7.58
N ILE A 28 -4.43 -0.95 -7.92
CA ILE A 28 -3.02 -0.86 -7.50
C ILE A 28 -2.37 0.44 -7.98
N TYR A 29 -2.60 0.84 -9.23
CA TYR A 29 -2.07 2.09 -9.76
C TYR A 29 -2.62 3.30 -8.99
N ILE A 30 -3.93 3.36 -8.78
CA ILE A 30 -4.59 4.46 -8.07
C ILE A 30 -4.03 4.55 -6.64
N SER A 31 -4.03 3.45 -5.90
CA SER A 31 -3.60 3.44 -4.50
C SER A 31 -2.12 3.78 -4.32
N MET A 32 -1.27 3.31 -5.24
CA MET A 32 0.15 3.68 -5.27
C MET A 32 0.32 5.17 -5.59
N LYS A 33 -0.40 5.69 -6.58
CA LYS A 33 -0.31 7.10 -6.98
C LYS A 33 -0.77 8.03 -5.86
N GLU A 34 -1.89 7.72 -5.22
CA GLU A 34 -2.43 8.48 -4.08
C GLU A 34 -1.49 8.42 -2.87
N PHE A 35 -0.96 7.25 -2.53
CA PHE A 35 -0.06 7.13 -1.39
C PHE A 35 1.23 7.93 -1.58
N TYR A 36 1.81 7.85 -2.78
CA TYR A 36 3.04 8.55 -3.12
C TYR A 36 2.82 9.97 -3.66
N SER A 37 1.60 10.52 -3.66
CA SER A 37 1.41 11.95 -3.93
C SER A 37 1.87 12.80 -2.73
N LYS A 38 1.75 12.25 -1.52
CA LYS A 38 2.21 12.84 -0.27
C LYS A 38 3.74 12.93 -0.24
N ALA A 39 4.27 14.13 -0.01
CA ALA A 39 5.72 14.38 -0.01
C ALA A 39 6.48 13.48 1.00
N SER A 40 5.89 13.25 2.17
CA SER A 40 6.47 12.40 3.22
C SER A 40 6.58 10.92 2.80
N ASN A 41 5.80 10.46 1.82
CA ASN A 41 5.85 9.11 1.27
C ASN A 41 6.75 9.01 0.03
N LYS A 42 6.89 10.09 -0.75
CA LYS A 42 7.75 10.14 -1.95
C LYS A 42 9.19 9.73 -1.67
N ILE A 43 9.68 9.95 -0.46
CA ILE A 43 11.06 9.64 -0.05
C ILE A 43 11.41 8.15 -0.27
N ASP A 44 10.45 7.25 -0.13
CA ASP A 44 10.69 5.81 -0.35
C ASP A 44 10.84 5.43 -1.83
N ILE A 45 10.54 6.35 -2.75
CA ILE A 45 10.56 6.12 -4.20
C ILE A 45 11.40 7.12 -5.02
N ILE A 46 11.95 8.15 -4.39
CA ILE A 46 12.87 9.09 -5.05
C ILE A 46 14.12 8.32 -5.50
N ASP A 47 14.44 8.44 -6.79
CA ASP A 47 15.67 7.90 -7.34
C ASP A 47 16.84 8.75 -6.84
N SER A 48 17.70 8.15 -6.02
CA SER A 48 18.83 8.81 -5.35
C SER A 48 19.84 9.43 -6.33
N LYS A 49 19.76 9.11 -7.64
CA LYS A 49 20.71 9.59 -8.64
C LYS A 49 20.34 10.93 -9.25
N ASN A 50 19.06 11.32 -9.33
CA ASN A 50 18.64 12.44 -10.17
C ASN A 50 17.96 13.59 -9.43
N ASN A 51 17.64 13.47 -8.13
CA ASN A 51 17.04 14.53 -7.28
C ASN A 51 15.90 15.33 -7.95
N LYS A 52 15.23 14.73 -8.95
CA LYS A 52 14.12 15.31 -9.68
C LYS A 52 12.91 14.46 -9.41
N GLU A 53 11.82 15.13 -9.09
CA GLU A 53 10.50 14.55 -8.96
C GLU A 53 10.06 14.06 -10.35
N ILE A 54 10.34 12.79 -10.65
CA ILE A 54 9.88 12.16 -11.89
C ILE A 54 8.47 11.69 -11.64
N GLU A 55 7.49 12.32 -12.26
CA GLU A 55 6.13 11.78 -12.30
C GLU A 55 6.17 10.40 -12.98
N TRP A 56 5.68 9.38 -12.28
CA TRP A 56 5.68 8.02 -12.80
C TRP A 56 4.47 7.81 -13.70
N ASN A 57 4.68 7.16 -14.84
CA ASN A 57 3.57 6.64 -15.61
C ASN A 57 2.95 5.40 -14.92
N ARG A 58 1.76 5.00 -15.38
CA ARG A 58 1.01 3.84 -14.86
C ARG A 58 1.89 2.58 -14.75
N ASP A 59 2.62 2.25 -15.80
CA ASP A 59 3.45 1.04 -15.86
C ASP A 59 4.57 1.05 -14.81
N ARG A 60 5.17 2.22 -14.55
CA ARG A 60 6.21 2.36 -13.52
C ARG A 60 5.63 2.18 -12.12
N TYR A 61 4.45 2.72 -11.83
CA TYR A 61 3.76 2.47 -10.56
C TYR A 61 3.47 0.98 -10.34
N ILE A 62 2.89 0.31 -11.34
CA ILE A 62 2.57 -1.12 -11.26
C ILE A 62 3.84 -1.96 -11.11
N LYS A 63 4.89 -1.67 -11.88
CA LYS A 63 6.20 -2.33 -11.76
C LYS A 63 6.74 -2.18 -10.34
N LYS A 64 6.71 -0.96 -9.79
CA LYS A 64 7.18 -0.70 -8.42
C LYS A 64 6.33 -1.40 -7.37
N ALA A 65 5.02 -1.50 -7.58
CA ALA A 65 4.11 -2.26 -6.74
C ALA A 65 4.51 -3.75 -6.65
N LYS A 66 4.80 -4.36 -7.81
CA LYS A 66 5.27 -5.74 -7.94
C LYS A 66 6.63 -5.95 -7.28
N GLU A 67 7.56 -5.02 -7.45
CA GLU A 67 8.94 -5.14 -6.92
C GLU A 67 9.02 -5.05 -5.39
N MET A 68 8.13 -4.28 -4.76
CA MET A 68 8.22 -3.94 -3.34
C MET A 68 6.93 -4.24 -2.55
N PRO A 69 5.86 -3.41 -2.58
CA PRO A 69 4.66 -3.65 -1.77
C PRO A 69 4.13 -5.08 -1.85
N ILE A 70 3.85 -5.56 -3.07
CA ILE A 70 3.24 -6.86 -3.32
C ILE A 70 4.21 -7.97 -2.93
N LYS A 71 5.45 -7.91 -3.43
CA LYS A 71 6.49 -8.89 -3.09
C LYS A 71 6.63 -9.11 -1.58
N TYR A 72 6.69 -8.02 -0.81
CA TYR A 72 6.90 -8.11 0.63
C TYR A 72 5.63 -8.40 1.43
N LEU A 73 4.43 -8.08 0.90
CA LEU A 73 3.17 -8.53 1.49
C LEU A 73 3.01 -10.04 1.34
N ILE A 74 3.23 -10.57 0.13
CA ILE A 74 3.22 -12.01 -0.12
C ILE A 74 4.29 -12.70 0.73
N LYS A 75 5.54 -12.20 0.73
CA LYS A 75 6.62 -12.84 1.48
C LYS A 75 6.37 -12.94 2.99
N SER A 76 5.63 -12.01 3.59
CA SER A 76 5.40 -11.97 5.04
C SER A 76 3.97 -12.29 5.47
N GLY A 77 3.13 -12.73 4.54
CA GLY A 77 1.70 -12.93 4.76
C GLY A 77 1.13 -13.82 3.66
N GLU A 78 1.89 -14.82 3.24
CA GLU A 78 1.52 -15.77 2.18
C GLU A 78 0.28 -16.58 2.57
N GLU A 79 0.03 -16.75 3.86
CA GLU A 79 -1.18 -17.35 4.39
C GLU A 79 -2.43 -16.49 4.17
N PHE A 80 -2.28 -15.16 4.10
CA PHE A 80 -3.39 -14.21 3.96
C PHE A 80 -3.58 -13.70 2.54
N PHE A 81 -2.50 -13.56 1.78
CA PHE A 81 -2.48 -12.85 0.51
C PHE A 81 -1.96 -13.71 -0.64
N GLU A 82 -2.45 -13.43 -1.84
CA GLU A 82 -1.90 -13.95 -3.09
C GLU A 82 -1.93 -12.89 -4.19
N TYR A 83 -1.04 -13.06 -5.16
CA TYR A 83 -0.95 -12.21 -6.34
C TYR A 83 -0.79 -13.07 -7.58
N GLU A 84 -1.77 -13.04 -8.48
CA GLU A 84 -1.76 -13.82 -9.71
C GLU A 84 -2.42 -13.03 -10.84
N LYS A 85 -1.86 -13.10 -12.06
CA LYS A 85 -2.44 -12.51 -13.28
C LYS A 85 -2.86 -11.03 -13.16
N GLY A 86 -2.11 -10.24 -12.39
CA GLY A 86 -2.41 -8.80 -12.22
C GLY A 86 -3.34 -8.47 -11.06
N VAL A 87 -3.80 -9.48 -10.31
CA VAL A 87 -4.77 -9.31 -9.22
C VAL A 87 -4.12 -9.66 -7.89
N PHE A 88 -4.18 -8.73 -6.93
CA PHE A 88 -3.82 -8.97 -5.53
C PHE A 88 -5.08 -9.25 -4.73
N LYS A 89 -5.14 -10.34 -3.97
CA LYS A 89 -6.35 -10.73 -3.22
C LYS A 89 -6.06 -11.32 -1.85
N ILE A 90 -7.05 -11.18 -0.98
CA ILE A 90 -7.14 -11.85 0.31
C ILE A 90 -7.65 -13.27 0.08
N LYS A 91 -6.93 -14.26 0.61
CA LYS A 91 -7.29 -15.68 0.50
C LYS A 91 -8.54 -16.00 1.32
N GLU A 92 -9.28 -17.02 0.89
CA GLU A 92 -10.26 -17.67 1.77
C GLU A 92 -9.55 -18.41 2.91
N PRO A 93 -10.11 -18.46 4.13
CA PRO A 93 -11.44 -17.94 4.54
C PRO A 93 -11.44 -16.45 4.97
N TYR A 94 -10.29 -15.77 4.92
CA TYR A 94 -10.12 -14.41 5.45
C TYR A 94 -10.90 -13.35 4.67
N LYS A 95 -11.30 -13.64 3.43
CA LYS A 95 -12.11 -12.73 2.60
C LYS A 95 -13.43 -12.34 3.29
N ASN A 96 -13.98 -13.18 4.16
CA ASN A 96 -15.20 -12.82 4.91
C ASN A 96 -14.97 -11.79 6.03
N LEU A 97 -13.75 -11.67 6.54
CA LEU A 97 -13.42 -10.70 7.60
C LEU A 97 -13.62 -9.25 7.14
N ILE A 98 -13.43 -8.97 5.84
CA ILE A 98 -13.60 -7.62 5.30
C ILE A 98 -15.05 -7.10 5.38
N LYS A 99 -16.02 -7.97 5.68
CA LYS A 99 -17.44 -7.57 5.86
C LYS A 99 -17.71 -7.08 7.28
N ASP A 100 -16.89 -7.50 8.24
CA ASP A 100 -17.01 -7.13 9.64
C ASP A 100 -16.53 -5.70 9.87
N ASN A 101 -17.35 -4.86 10.50
CA ASN A 101 -17.01 -3.45 10.67
C ASN A 101 -15.89 -3.24 11.70
N LEU A 102 -15.86 -4.04 12.77
CA LEU A 102 -14.78 -3.96 13.75
C LEU A 102 -13.43 -4.31 13.12
N PHE A 103 -13.39 -5.29 12.21
CA PHE A 103 -12.20 -5.58 11.42
C PHE A 103 -11.79 -4.41 10.54
N LYS A 104 -12.73 -3.77 9.81
CA LYS A 104 -12.45 -2.61 8.95
C LYS A 104 -11.82 -1.47 9.74
N ASP A 105 -12.38 -1.16 10.91
CA ASP A 105 -11.91 -0.06 11.77
C ASP A 105 -10.50 -0.36 12.29
N ASN A 106 -10.27 -1.56 12.82
CA ASN A 106 -8.94 -1.98 13.26
C ASN A 106 -7.91 -2.05 12.12
N PHE A 107 -8.36 -2.38 10.90
CA PHE A 107 -7.50 -2.47 9.72
C PHE A 107 -6.96 -1.10 9.34
N ILE A 108 -7.82 -0.09 9.25
CA ILE A 108 -7.37 1.27 8.93
C ILE A 108 -6.55 1.88 10.07
N ASP A 109 -6.97 1.70 11.33
CA ASP A 109 -6.22 2.18 12.50
C ASP A 109 -4.80 1.63 12.52
N SER A 110 -4.64 0.34 12.21
CA SER A 110 -3.33 -0.31 12.14
C SER A 110 -2.45 0.29 11.05
N ILE A 111 -3.02 0.62 9.89
CA ILE A 111 -2.28 1.24 8.77
C ILE A 111 -1.87 2.66 9.14
N GLU A 112 -2.81 3.47 9.64
CA GLU A 112 -2.56 4.87 10.00
C GLU A 112 -1.52 4.99 11.11
N MET A 113 -1.64 4.18 12.17
CA MET A 113 -0.65 4.11 13.23
C MET A 113 0.75 3.83 12.67
N ARG A 114 0.88 2.91 11.70
CA ARG A 114 2.18 2.58 11.09
C ARG A 114 2.73 3.68 10.21
N VAL A 115 1.88 4.40 9.49
CA VAL A 115 2.29 5.57 8.70
C VAL A 115 2.77 6.69 9.63
N LEU A 116 2.05 6.95 10.73
CA LEU A 116 2.42 7.94 11.74
C LEU A 116 3.74 7.59 12.44
N GLU A 117 3.93 6.33 12.84
CA GLU A 117 5.20 5.84 13.40
C GLU A 117 6.36 6.08 12.45
N TYR A 118 6.17 5.78 11.15
CA TYR A 118 7.19 5.99 10.14
C TYR A 118 7.58 7.46 10.01
N TYR A 119 6.59 8.37 9.97
CA TYR A 119 6.87 9.80 9.91
C TYR A 119 7.60 10.29 11.15
N LYS A 120 7.14 9.91 12.34
CA LYS A 120 7.76 10.26 13.62
C LYS A 120 9.21 9.82 13.68
N ASN A 121 9.49 8.57 13.29
CA ASN A 121 10.84 8.01 13.33
C ASN A 121 11.82 8.66 12.34
N ARG A 122 11.30 9.36 11.31
CA ARG A 122 12.10 10.08 10.33
C ARG A 122 12.09 11.60 10.51
N GLY A 123 11.45 12.12 11.56
CA GLY A 123 11.28 13.56 11.75
C GLY A 123 10.45 14.23 10.65
N LEU A 124 9.65 13.45 9.91
CA LEU A 124 8.77 13.94 8.86
C LEU A 124 7.47 14.43 9.51
N LYS A 125 6.92 15.53 9.01
CA LYS A 125 5.55 15.93 9.35
C LYS A 125 4.57 15.10 8.51
N ASN A 126 3.39 14.80 9.08
CA ASN A 126 2.27 14.35 8.28
C ASN A 126 1.78 15.59 7.51
N ILE A 127 2.20 15.72 6.25
CA ILE A 127 1.81 16.82 5.36
C ILE A 127 0.88 16.19 4.33
N GLU A 128 -0.37 16.63 4.34
CA GLU A 128 -1.39 16.23 3.35
C GLU A 128 -1.05 16.77 1.96
#